data_AF-A0A962ZML5-F1
#
_entry.id   AF-A0A962ZML5-F1
#
_cell.length_a   1.000
_cell.length_b   1.000
_cell.length_c   1.000
_cell.angle_alpha   90.00
_cell.angle_beta   90.00
_cell.angle_gamma   90.00
#
_symmetry.space_group_name_H-M   'P 1'
#
loop_
_entity.id
_entity.type
_entity.pdbx_description
1 polymer ?
#
loop_
_entity_poly.entity_id
_entity_poly.type
_entity_poly.pdbx_seq_one_letter_code
_entity_poly.pdbx_strand_id
1 'polypeptide(L)'
;MAGSSQMRSEIGQTLMLLTRDFQRRLDADLKARGVQGIGARHRDVFLFLGRNGASRAVDLAQSAGIRPQSMMKIVHELEALGMLERRV
;
A
#
# COMPACT_ATOMS: atom_id res chain seq x y z
N MET A 1 9.60 -8.59 35.81
CA MET A 1 9.82 -8.20 34.39
C MET A 1 8.53 -8.19 33.56
N ALA A 2 7.39 -7.71 34.09
CA ALA A 2 6.09 -7.76 33.40
C ALA A 2 5.79 -6.50 32.55
N GLY A 3 6.33 -5.33 32.90
CA GLY A 3 5.99 -4.05 32.26
C GLY A 3 6.45 -3.90 30.80
N SER A 4 7.51 -4.59 30.38
CA SER A 4 8.03 -4.47 29.00
C SER A 4 7.17 -5.22 27.98
N SER A 5 6.50 -6.30 28.39
CA SER A 5 5.60 -7.07 27.52
C SER A 5 4.27 -6.35 27.30
N GLN A 6 3.72 -5.75 28.36
CA GLN A 6 2.50 -4.93 28.33
C GLN A 6 2.64 -3.75 27.37
N MET A 7 3.73 -2.97 27.52
CA MET A 7 4.01 -1.81 26.67
C MET A 7 4.19 -2.20 25.19
N ARG A 8 4.84 -3.34 24.90
CA ARG A 8 4.97 -3.87 23.53
C ARG A 8 3.61 -4.25 22.93
N SER A 9 2.68 -4.77 23.73
CA SER A 9 1.31 -5.07 23.29
C SER A 9 0.53 -3.78 23.00
N GLU A 10 0.63 -2.79 23.88
CA GLU A 10 -0.07 -1.50 23.75
C GLU A 10 0.39 -0.71 22.53
N ILE A 11 1.70 -0.67 22.24
CA ILE A 11 2.20 -0.01 21.04
C ILE A 11 1.77 -0.75 19.76
N GLY A 12 1.79 -2.08 19.76
CA GLY A 12 1.31 -2.87 18.62
C GLY A 12 -0.17 -2.59 18.33
N GLN A 13 -1.02 -2.58 19.36
CA GLN A 13 -2.44 -2.25 19.21
C GLN A 13 -2.65 -0.80 18.74
N THR A 14 -1.91 0.15 19.30
CA THR A 14 -1.99 1.55 18.91
C THR A 14 -1.61 1.75 17.44
N LEU A 15 -0.54 1.11 16.97
CA LEU A 15 -0.13 1.16 15.57
C LEU A 15 -1.17 0.54 14.64
N MET A 16 -1.80 -0.56 15.05
CA MET A 16 -2.90 -1.18 14.29
C MET A 16 -4.12 -0.27 14.19
N LEU A 17 -4.52 0.37 15.29
CA LEU A 17 -5.65 1.32 15.31
C LEU A 17 -5.34 2.55 14.45
N LEU A 18 -4.13 3.11 14.57
CA LEU A 18 -3.67 4.24 13.76
C LEU A 18 -3.69 3.91 12.27
N THR A 19 -3.16 2.75 11.89
CA THR A 19 -3.12 2.30 10.48
C THR A 19 -4.54 2.17 9.92
N ARG A 20 -5.46 1.57 10.68
CA ARG A 20 -6.87 1.43 10.28
C ARG A 20 -7.57 2.77 10.16
N ASP A 21 -7.31 3.70 11.07
CA ASP A 21 -7.88 5.03 11.03
C ASP A 21 -7.39 5.85 9.85
N PHE A 22 -6.08 5.83 9.60
CA PHE A 22 -5.47 6.45 8.44
C PHE A 22 -6.02 5.88 7.12
N GLN A 23 -6.13 4.55 7.03
CA GLN A 23 -6.72 3.88 5.86
C GLN A 23 -8.12 4.41 5.57
N ARG A 24 -8.99 4.47 6.60
CA ARG A 24 -10.38 4.93 6.47
C ARG A 24 -10.46 6.37 5.96
N ARG A 25 -9.64 7.27 6.50
CA ARG A 25 -9.63 8.69 6.12
C ARG A 25 -9.14 8.88 4.69
N LEU A 26 -8.07 8.19 4.32
CA LEU A 26 -7.54 8.27 2.96
C LEU A 26 -8.51 7.69 1.93
N ASP A 27 -9.19 6.57 2.22
CA ASP A 27 -10.19 6.01 1.30
C ASP A 27 -11.40 6.95 1.13
N ALA A 28 -11.82 7.64 2.20
CA ALA A 28 -12.86 8.65 2.12
C ALA A 28 -12.44 9.87 1.26
N ASP A 29 -11.21 10.36 1.43
CA ASP A 29 -10.66 11.47 0.63
C ASP A 29 -10.53 11.08 -0.85
N LEU A 30 -10.00 9.90 -1.15
CA LEU A 30 -9.92 9.38 -2.53
C LEU A 30 -11.31 9.30 -3.17
N LYS A 31 -12.30 8.76 -2.44
CA LYS A 31 -13.69 8.69 -2.92
C LYS A 31 -14.27 10.08 -3.18
N ALA A 32 -14.03 11.05 -2.31
CA ALA A 32 -14.50 12.43 -2.48
C ALA A 32 -13.89 13.09 -3.74
N ARG A 33 -12.69 12.67 -4.15
CA ARG A 33 -12.02 13.12 -5.38
C ARG A 33 -12.41 12.31 -6.62
N GLY A 34 -13.37 11.39 -6.50
CA GLY A 34 -13.81 10.52 -7.59
C GLY A 34 -12.86 9.34 -7.88
N VAL A 35 -11.82 9.14 -7.07
CA VAL A 35 -10.90 8.00 -7.20
C VAL A 35 -11.55 6.77 -6.59
N GLN A 36 -11.80 5.75 -7.41
CA GLN A 36 -12.44 4.49 -7.01
C GLN A 36 -11.58 3.29 -7.44
N GLY A 37 -11.88 2.11 -6.88
CA GLY A 37 -11.16 0.86 -7.23
C GLY A 37 -9.80 0.69 -6.55
N ILE A 38 -9.27 1.74 -5.90
CA ILE A 38 -7.99 1.69 -5.19
C ILE A 38 -8.21 1.50 -3.69
N GLY A 39 -7.78 0.36 -3.16
CA GLY A 39 -7.66 0.08 -1.72
C GLY A 39 -6.22 -0.04 -1.20
N ALA A 40 -6.09 -0.37 0.10
CA ALA A 40 -4.82 -0.52 0.83
C ALA A 40 -3.71 -1.24 0.04
N ARG A 41 -4.06 -2.39 -0.57
CA ARG A 41 -3.11 -3.25 -1.31
C ARG A 41 -2.43 -2.58 -2.51
N HIS A 42 -2.99 -1.51 -3.06
CA HIS A 42 -2.41 -0.83 -4.21
C HIS A 42 -1.40 0.24 -3.80
N ARG A 43 -1.41 0.64 -2.52
CA ARG A 43 -0.55 1.72 -2.00
C ARG A 43 0.93 1.38 -2.13
N ASP A 44 1.28 0.10 -1.99
CA ASP A 44 2.66 -0.36 -2.14
C ASP A 44 3.25 0.06 -3.49
N VAL A 45 2.47 -0.06 -4.58
CA VAL A 45 2.93 0.40 -5.89
C VAL A 45 3.20 1.89 -5.88
N PHE A 46 2.26 2.73 -5.41
CA PHE A 46 2.45 4.18 -5.39
C PHE A 46 3.59 4.63 -4.47
N LEU A 47 3.80 3.95 -3.35
CA LEU A 47 4.85 4.27 -2.39
C LEU A 47 6.25 4.05 -2.97
N PHE A 48 6.44 3.00 -3.77
CA PHE A 48 7.75 2.64 -4.31
C PHE A 48 7.99 3.13 -5.74
N LEU A 49 6.93 3.29 -6.55
CA LEU A 49 7.02 3.78 -7.92
C LEU A 49 7.51 5.23 -7.99
N GLY A 50 6.97 6.12 -7.14
CA GLY A 50 7.32 7.55 -7.16
C GLY A 50 8.75 7.87 -6.70
N ARG A 51 9.35 6.99 -5.89
CA ARG A 51 10.73 7.18 -5.40
C ARG A 51 11.80 6.91 -6.47
N ASN A 52 11.51 6.08 -7.47
CA ASN A 52 12.49 5.58 -8.43
C ASN A 52 12.13 5.88 -9.90
N GLY A 53 11.03 6.58 -10.15
CA GLY A 53 10.52 6.77 -11.51
C GLY A 53 10.02 5.45 -12.12
N ALA A 54 10.15 5.29 -13.43
CA ALA A 54 9.79 4.05 -14.11
C ALA A 54 10.50 2.86 -13.44
N SER A 55 9.71 1.93 -12.90
CA SER A 55 10.21 0.82 -12.08
C SER A 55 9.75 -0.52 -12.65
N ARG A 56 10.58 -1.56 -12.52
CA ARG A 56 10.16 -2.91 -12.88
C ARG A 56 9.28 -3.47 -11.76
N ALA A 57 8.25 -4.23 -12.14
CA ALA A 57 7.33 -4.82 -11.17
C ALA A 57 8.03 -5.75 -10.14
N VAL A 58 9.14 -6.38 -10.53
CA VAL A 58 9.96 -7.22 -9.63
C VAL A 58 10.64 -6.40 -8.54
N ASP A 59 11.11 -5.19 -8.86
CA ASP A 59 11.79 -4.31 -7.90
C ASP A 59 10.77 -3.69 -6.93
N LEU A 60 9.57 -3.38 -7.44
CA LEU A 60 8.43 -2.95 -6.62
C LEU A 60 8.03 -4.06 -5.64
N ALA A 61 7.97 -5.31 -6.10
CA ALA A 61 7.63 -6.46 -5.24
C ALA A 61 8.65 -6.63 -4.11
N GLN A 62 9.95 -6.53 -4.43
CA GLN A 62 11.02 -6.61 -3.46
C GLN A 62 10.92 -5.48 -2.42
N SER A 63 10.72 -4.24 -2.87
CA SER A 63 10.61 -3.07 -1.99
C SER A 63 9.40 -3.15 -1.06
N ALA A 64 8.29 -3.70 -1.55
CA ALA A 64 7.08 -3.92 -0.76
C ALA A 64 7.12 -5.19 0.10
N GLY A 65 8.14 -6.04 -0.04
CA GLY A 65 8.21 -7.31 0.68
C GLY A 65 7.10 -8.30 0.31
N ILE A 66 6.55 -8.22 -0.91
CA ILE A 66 5.51 -9.12 -1.40
C ILE A 66 6.01 -9.99 -2.55
N ARG A 67 5.26 -11.05 -2.87
CA ARG A 67 5.61 -11.95 -3.98
C ARG A 67 5.46 -11.23 -5.34
N PRO A 68 6.36 -11.47 -6.32
CA PRO A 68 6.26 -10.86 -7.65
C PRO A 68 4.91 -11.09 -8.34
N GLN A 69 4.33 -12.30 -8.22
CA GLN A 69 3.01 -12.60 -8.78
C GLN A 69 1.89 -11.73 -8.19
N SER A 70 1.94 -11.48 -6.88
CA SER A 70 1.00 -10.59 -6.20
C SER A 70 1.18 -9.15 -6.67
N MET A 71 2.43 -8.69 -6.84
CA MET A 71 2.72 -7.37 -7.38
C MET A 71 2.20 -7.22 -8.82
N MET A 72 2.44 -8.20 -9.69
CA MET A 72 1.93 -8.19 -11.07
C MET A 72 0.40 -8.08 -11.12
N LYS A 73 -0.30 -8.78 -10.23
CA LYS A 73 -1.76 -8.65 -10.11
C LYS A 73 -2.19 -7.23 -9.74
N ILE A 74 -1.51 -6.60 -8.78
CA ILE A 74 -1.80 -5.21 -8.37
C ILE A 74 -1.52 -4.24 -9.52
N VAL A 75 -0.40 -4.42 -10.24
CA VAL A 75 -0.07 -3.59 -11.41
C VAL A 75 -1.13 -3.71 -12.50
N HIS A 76 -1.59 -4.92 -12.83
CA HIS A 76 -2.68 -5.11 -13.80
C HIS A 76 -4.00 -4.46 -13.37
N GLU A 77 -4.37 -4.57 -12.09
CA GLU A 77 -5.55 -3.90 -11.56
C GLU A 77 -5.44 -2.37 -11.70
N LEU A 78 -4.27 -1.80 -11.41
CA LEU A 78 -4.02 -0.36 -11.53
C LEU A 78 -3.95 0.12 -12.99
N GLU A 79 -3.37 -0.66 -13.90
CA GLU A 79 -3.40 -0.39 -15.35
C GLU A 79 -4.83 -0.40 -15.88
N ALA A 80 -5.66 -1.37 -15.48
CA ALA A 80 -7.07 -1.44 -15.87
C ALA A 80 -7.89 -0.24 -15.36
N LEU A 81 -7.47 0.38 -14.26
CA LEU A 81 -8.04 1.62 -13.73
C LEU A 81 -7.46 2.88 -14.38
N GLY A 82 -6.53 2.76 -15.34
CA GLY A 82 -5.86 3.88 -15.99
C GLY A 82 -4.89 4.66 -15.08
N MET A 83 -4.48 4.06 -13.96
CA MET A 83 -3.65 4.71 -12.95
C MET A 83 -2.15 4.51 -13.21
N LEU A 84 -1.80 3.55 -14.07
CA LEU A 84 -0.44 3.23 -14.46
C LEU A 84 -0.39 2.96 -15.96
N GLU A 85 0.78 3.21 -16.54
CA GLU A 85 1.11 2.83 -17.90
C GLU A 85 2.35 1.94 -17.88
N ARG A 86 2.34 0.88 -18.69
CA ARG A 86 3.53 0.07 -18.95
C ARG A 86 4.23 0.58 -20.19
N ARG A 87 5.53 0.83 -20.06
CA ARG A 87 6.42 1.01 -21.21
C ARG A 87 7.11 -0.32 -21.48
N VAL A 88 6.97 -0.79 -22.71
CA VAL A 88 7.63 -1.99 -23.23
C VAL A 88 8.97 -1.61 -23.84
#